data_AF-A0A2R6JXK0-F1
#
_entry.id   AF-A0A2R6JXK0-F1
#
_cell.length_a   1.000
_cell.length_b   1.000
_cell.length_c   1.000
_cell.angle_alpha   90.00
_cell.angle_beta   90.00
_cell.angle_gamma   90.00
#
_symmetry.space_group_name_H-M   'P 1'
#
loop_
_entity.id
_entity.type
_entity.pdbx_description
1 polymer ?
#
loop_
_entity_poly.entity_id
_entity_poly.type
_entity_poly.pdbx_seq_one_letter_code
_entity_poly.pdbx_strand_id
1 'polypeptide(L)'
;MINGQPSTERQRADKATREPAVADPEATTALDRQPRDDRADAVVATIHETASEVKRRQLRQAVDALEANGGLTDGQRRAVERLADRLVERVLAAPTASLQAAATDADAAKVSAALRLFDAGAEVADE
;
A
#
# COMPACT_ATOMS: atom_id res chain seq x y z
N MET A 1 -42.63 -28.35 -45.94
CA MET A 1 -43.44 -27.31 -45.27
C MET A 1 -42.65 -26.80 -44.08
N ILE A 2 -42.51 -25.49 -44.00
CA ILE A 2 -41.84 -24.71 -42.94
C ILE A 2 -42.79 -24.61 -41.73
N ASN A 3 -42.24 -24.67 -40.52
CA ASN A 3 -42.60 -23.90 -39.30
C ASN A 3 -41.82 -24.54 -38.12
N GLY A 4 -40.88 -23.92 -37.41
CA GLY A 4 -40.63 -22.50 -37.19
C GLY A 4 -41.42 -22.01 -35.97
N GLN A 5 -40.92 -22.25 -34.75
CA GLN A 5 -41.05 -21.38 -33.57
C GLN A 5 -39.94 -21.72 -32.54
N PRO A 6 -39.19 -20.72 -32.02
CA PRO A 6 -38.20 -20.85 -30.94
C PRO A 6 -38.83 -20.53 -29.58
N SER A 7 -38.44 -21.20 -28.47
CA SER A 7 -38.76 -20.73 -27.12
C SER A 7 -37.95 -21.42 -26.01
N THR A 8 -37.48 -20.61 -25.06
CA THR A 8 -36.99 -20.92 -23.71
C THR A 8 -35.53 -21.37 -23.52
N GLU A 9 -34.63 -20.39 -23.61
CA GLU A 9 -33.93 -19.87 -22.43
C GLU A 9 -34.10 -20.70 -21.14
N ARG A 10 -33.07 -21.47 -20.77
CA ARG A 10 -32.79 -21.82 -19.38
C ARG A 10 -31.33 -22.23 -19.20
N GLN A 11 -30.47 -21.24 -19.36
CA GLN A 11 -29.47 -20.84 -18.37
C GLN A 11 -29.27 -21.87 -17.25
N ARG A 12 -28.36 -22.82 -17.44
CA ARG A 12 -27.66 -23.46 -16.32
C ARG A 12 -26.29 -22.82 -16.25
N ALA A 13 -26.28 -21.65 -15.62
CA ALA A 13 -25.07 -21.03 -15.13
C ALA A 13 -24.45 -22.02 -14.13
N ASP A 14 -23.27 -22.52 -14.48
CA ASP A 14 -22.50 -23.35 -13.58
C ASP A 14 -22.03 -22.47 -12.43
N LYS A 15 -22.66 -22.70 -11.28
CA LYS A 15 -22.45 -22.00 -10.02
C LYS A 15 -21.17 -22.54 -9.39
N ALA A 16 -20.02 -22.13 -9.90
CA ALA A 16 -18.77 -22.20 -9.17
C ALA A 16 -18.78 -21.09 -8.10
N THR A 17 -19.54 -21.31 -7.03
CA THR A 17 -19.39 -20.55 -5.79
C THR A 17 -17.98 -20.83 -5.30
N ARG A 18 -17.07 -19.88 -5.56
CA ARG A 18 -15.77 -19.81 -4.91
C ARG A 18 -16.08 -19.43 -3.46
N GLU A 19 -16.23 -20.43 -2.60
CA GLU A 19 -16.30 -20.23 -1.16
C GLU A 19 -15.01 -19.49 -0.76
N PRO A 20 -15.10 -18.30 -0.13
CA PRO A 20 -13.91 -17.69 0.44
C PRO A 20 -13.40 -18.65 1.51
N ALA A 21 -12.18 -19.14 1.32
CA ALA A 21 -11.47 -19.90 2.33
C ALA A 21 -11.58 -19.13 3.66
N VAL A 22 -12.23 -19.75 4.64
CA VAL A 22 -12.33 -19.23 5.99
C VAL A 22 -10.89 -19.18 6.49
N ALA A 23 -10.34 -17.97 6.57
CA ALA A 23 -9.04 -17.75 7.18
C ALA A 23 -9.13 -18.23 8.63
N ASP A 24 -8.20 -19.10 9.00
CA ASP A 24 -8.06 -19.64 10.35
C ASP A 24 -7.94 -18.48 11.36
N PRO A 25 -8.84 -18.34 12.34
CA PRO A 25 -8.81 -17.22 13.30
C PRO A 25 -7.63 -17.28 14.27
N GLU A 26 -6.81 -18.34 14.26
CA GLU A 26 -5.74 -18.54 15.24
C GLU A 26 -4.34 -18.11 14.76
N ALA A 27 -4.18 -17.64 13.52
CA ALA A 27 -2.94 -17.02 13.06
C ALA A 27 -2.83 -15.58 13.55
N THR A 28 -2.80 -15.38 14.88
CA THR A 28 -2.44 -14.07 15.44
C THR A 28 -0.97 -13.80 15.12
N THR A 29 -0.69 -12.86 14.22
CA THR A 29 0.67 -12.43 13.91
C THR A 29 1.32 -11.91 15.19
N ALA A 30 2.66 -11.92 15.30
CA ALA A 30 3.35 -11.32 16.45
C ALA A 30 2.89 -9.87 16.76
N LEU A 31 2.49 -9.14 15.71
CA LEU A 31 1.87 -7.82 15.76
C LEU A 31 0.47 -7.78 16.43
N ASP A 32 -0.31 -8.87 16.40
CA ASP A 32 -1.62 -8.94 17.06
C ASP A 32 -1.53 -9.07 18.59
N ARG A 33 -0.35 -9.44 19.11
CA ARG A 33 -0.07 -9.54 20.56
C ARG A 33 0.44 -8.25 21.19
N GLN A 34 0.82 -7.25 20.38
CA GLN A 34 1.27 -5.95 20.89
C GLN A 34 0.10 -5.03 21.22
N PRO A 35 0.29 -4.08 22.16
CA PRO A 35 -0.62 -2.95 22.34
C PRO A 35 -0.87 -2.24 21.00
N ARG A 36 -2.10 -1.77 20.78
CA ARG A 36 -2.55 -1.28 19.45
C ARG A 36 -1.79 -0.02 19.01
N ASP A 37 -1.45 0.85 19.94
CA ASP A 37 -0.67 2.06 19.69
C ASP A 37 0.75 1.69 19.23
N ASP A 38 1.41 0.75 19.94
CA ASP A 38 2.73 0.23 19.56
C ASP A 38 2.75 -0.38 18.15
N ARG A 39 1.63 -1.01 17.74
CA ARG A 39 1.49 -1.58 16.39
C ARG A 39 1.33 -0.52 15.31
N ALA A 40 0.55 0.52 15.57
CA ALA A 40 0.37 1.63 14.62
C ALA A 40 1.68 2.37 14.40
N ASP A 41 2.42 2.65 15.48
CA ASP A 41 3.73 3.31 15.42
C ASP A 41 4.77 2.46 14.67
N ALA A 42 4.78 1.14 14.90
CA ALA A 42 5.67 0.23 14.18
C ALA A 42 5.42 0.26 12.66
N VAL A 43 4.15 0.28 12.23
CA VAL A 43 3.83 0.36 10.80
C VAL A 43 4.13 1.72 10.21
N VAL A 44 3.88 2.80 10.94
CA VAL A 44 4.30 4.14 10.53
C VAL A 44 5.82 4.17 10.31
N ALA A 45 6.61 3.59 11.21
CA ALA A 45 8.07 3.49 11.05
C ALA A 45 8.47 2.70 9.79
N THR A 46 7.87 1.53 9.55
CA THR A 46 8.13 0.72 8.34
C THR A 46 7.81 1.49 7.06
N ILE A 47 6.68 2.21 7.03
CA ILE A 47 6.30 3.04 5.89
C ILE A 47 7.33 4.15 5.65
N HIS A 48 7.80 4.82 6.71
CA HIS A 48 8.82 5.85 6.60
C HIS A 48 10.17 5.32 6.11
N GLU A 49 10.60 4.14 6.55
CA GLU A 49 11.84 3.54 6.06
C GLU A 49 11.72 3.16 4.59
N THR A 50 10.63 2.49 4.21
CA THR A 50 10.36 2.11 2.82
C THR A 50 10.33 3.34 1.91
N ALA A 51 9.62 4.40 2.33
CA ALA A 51 9.59 5.66 1.58
C ALA A 51 10.98 6.31 1.48
N SER A 52 11.79 6.21 2.53
CA SER A 52 13.17 6.72 2.53
C SER A 52 14.06 5.95 1.56
N GLU A 53 13.93 4.63 1.48
CA GLU A 53 14.63 3.80 0.50
C GLU A 53 14.26 4.15 -0.94
N VAL A 54 12.96 4.25 -1.22
CA VAL A 54 12.45 4.65 -2.53
C VAL A 54 12.94 6.04 -2.89
N LYS A 55 12.84 7.02 -1.98
CA LYS A 55 13.37 8.38 -2.16
C LYS A 55 14.85 8.35 -2.50
N ARG A 56 15.66 7.64 -1.73
CA ARG A 56 17.11 7.51 -1.96
C ARG A 56 17.40 6.95 -3.35
N ARG A 57 16.70 5.90 -3.78
CA ARG A 57 16.87 5.29 -5.10
C ARG A 57 16.50 6.25 -6.23
N GLN A 58 15.31 6.85 -6.16
CA GLN A 58 14.81 7.75 -7.19
C GLN A 58 15.61 9.05 -7.29
N LEU A 59 16.00 9.63 -6.15
CA LEU A 59 16.82 10.83 -6.11
C LEU A 59 18.19 10.59 -6.75
N ARG A 60 18.86 9.46 -6.46
CA ARG A 60 20.11 9.10 -7.13
C ARG A 60 19.93 9.00 -8.63
N GLN A 61 18.92 8.25 -9.10
CA GLN A 61 18.64 8.10 -10.53
C GLN A 61 18.39 9.46 -11.22
N ALA A 62 17.61 10.33 -10.59
CA ALA A 62 17.32 11.66 -11.13
C ALA A 62 18.58 12.53 -11.20
N VAL A 63 19.39 12.52 -10.14
CA VAL A 63 20.66 13.25 -10.07
C VAL A 63 21.65 12.73 -11.11
N ASP A 64 21.84 11.41 -11.22
CA ASP A 64 22.74 10.79 -12.20
C ASP A 64 22.33 11.17 -13.64
N ALA A 65 21.02 11.15 -13.92
CA ALA A 65 20.49 11.57 -15.21
C ALA A 65 20.75 13.07 -15.48
N LEU A 66 20.57 13.95 -14.49
CA LEU A 66 20.83 15.38 -14.64
C LEU A 66 22.33 15.68 -14.79
N GLU A 67 23.18 14.96 -14.07
CA GLU A 67 24.63 15.08 -14.18
C GLU A 67 25.13 14.65 -15.56
N ALA A 68 24.56 13.59 -16.14
CA ALA A 68 24.84 13.19 -17.52
C ALA A 68 24.38 14.20 -18.57
N ASN A 69 23.44 15.10 -18.24
CA ASN A 69 22.82 16.08 -19.15
C ASN A 69 23.22 17.53 -18.83
N GLY A 70 24.49 17.76 -18.49
CA GLY A 70 25.03 19.11 -18.32
C GLY A 70 25.32 19.51 -16.87
N GLY A 71 25.21 18.58 -15.93
CA GLY A 71 25.59 18.81 -14.55
C GLY A 71 24.52 19.50 -13.72
N LEU A 72 24.74 19.52 -12.41
CA LEU A 72 23.96 20.30 -11.45
C LEU A 72 24.91 21.20 -10.67
N THR A 73 24.49 22.44 -10.45
CA THR A 73 25.08 23.27 -9.39
C THR A 73 24.65 22.72 -8.02
N ASP A 74 25.42 23.01 -6.98
CA ASP A 74 25.06 22.64 -5.61
C ASP A 74 23.67 23.17 -5.20
N GLY A 75 23.30 24.35 -5.68
CA GLY A 75 22.00 24.95 -5.43
C GLY A 75 20.85 24.14 -6.03
N GLN A 76 21.01 23.68 -7.28
CA GLN A 76 20.03 22.84 -7.97
C GLN A 76 19.95 21.46 -7.34
N ARG A 77 21.09 20.82 -7.04
CA ARG A 77 21.13 19.53 -6.33
C ARG A 77 20.35 19.60 -5.01
N ARG A 78 20.64 20.60 -4.17
CA ARG A 78 19.89 20.83 -2.92
C ARG A 78 18.40 21.11 -3.15
N ALA A 79 18.03 21.75 -4.26
CA ALA A 79 16.63 22.00 -4.58
C ALA A 79 15.88 20.70 -4.94
N VAL A 80 16.51 19.80 -5.69
CA VAL A 80 15.96 18.48 -6.02
C VAL A 80 15.85 17.60 -4.78
N GLU A 81 16.86 17.62 -3.90
CA GLU A 81 16.82 16.93 -2.60
C GLU A 81 15.63 17.39 -1.75
N ARG A 82 15.46 18.71 -1.56
CA ARG A 82 14.31 19.27 -0.82
C ARG A 82 12.98 18.96 -1.48
N LEU A 83 12.92 18.90 -2.81
CA LEU A 83 11.71 18.50 -3.53
C LEU A 83 11.37 17.04 -3.20
N ALA A 84 12.35 16.15 -3.24
CA ALA A 84 12.16 14.75 -2.92
C ALA A 84 11.67 14.55 -1.47
N ASP A 85 12.21 15.30 -0.52
CA ASP A 85 11.75 15.29 0.87
C ASP A 85 10.27 15.70 0.98
N ARG A 86 9.88 16.83 0.37
CA ARG A 86 8.50 17.31 0.37
C ARG A 86 7.52 16.35 -0.30
N LEU A 87 7.96 15.66 -1.35
CA LEU A 87 7.14 14.65 -2.02
C LEU A 87 6.85 13.48 -1.08
N VAL A 88 7.87 12.97 -0.37
CA VAL A 88 7.66 11.90 0.62
C VAL A 88 6.73 12.37 1.73
N GLU A 89 6.97 13.54 2.33
CA GLU A 89 6.10 14.10 3.37
C GLU A 89 4.64 14.17 2.88
N ARG A 90 4.42 14.67 1.66
CA ARG A 90 3.08 14.84 1.10
C ARG A 90 2.38 13.50 0.84
N VAL A 91 3.11 12.51 0.35
CA VAL A 91 2.60 11.16 0.07
C VAL A 91 2.24 10.44 1.37
N LEU A 92 3.07 10.59 2.41
CA LEU A 92 2.86 9.90 3.68
C LEU A 92 1.82 10.57 4.58
N ALA A 93 1.52 11.85 4.38
CA ALA A 93 0.61 12.60 5.27
C ALA A 93 -0.78 11.95 5.46
N ALA A 94 -1.41 11.48 4.38
CA ALA A 94 -2.72 10.84 4.45
C ALA A 94 -2.69 9.45 5.12
N PRO A 95 -1.81 8.51 4.73
CA PRO A 95 -1.78 7.18 5.32
C PRO A 95 -1.37 7.18 6.80
N THR A 96 -0.41 8.01 7.22
CA THR A 96 -0.01 8.09 8.63
C THR A 96 -1.12 8.69 9.50
N ALA A 97 -1.81 9.73 9.01
CA ALA A 97 -2.98 10.28 9.70
C ALA A 97 -4.12 9.26 9.83
N SER A 98 -4.36 8.46 8.78
CA SER A 98 -5.39 7.40 8.82
C SER A 98 -5.07 6.31 9.84
N LEU A 99 -3.80 5.90 9.95
CA LEU A 99 -3.37 4.92 10.96
C LEU A 99 -3.51 5.47 12.37
N GLN A 100 -3.11 6.73 12.58
CA GLN A 100 -3.20 7.36 13.90
C GLN A 100 -4.65 7.57 14.36
N ALA A 101 -5.55 7.93 13.43
CA ALA A 101 -6.98 8.01 13.72
C ALA A 101 -7.57 6.64 14.11
N ALA A 102 -7.22 5.58 13.39
CA ALA A 102 -7.68 4.23 13.68
C ALA A 102 -7.19 3.71 15.05
N ALA A 103 -5.95 4.03 15.43
CA ALA A 103 -5.41 3.71 16.76
C ALA A 103 -6.20 4.43 17.87
N THR A 104 -6.45 5.74 17.67
CA THR A 104 -7.19 6.58 18.63
C THR A 104 -8.63 6.11 18.85
N ASP A 105 -9.33 5.73 17.78
CA ASP A 105 -10.73 5.29 17.85
C ASP A 105 -10.93 3.89 18.46
N ALA A 106 -9.84 3.17 18.80
CA ALA A 106 -9.85 1.81 19.33
C ALA A 106 -10.67 0.80 18.48
N ASP A 107 -10.80 1.06 17.18
CA ASP A 107 -11.53 0.21 16.24
C ASP A 107 -10.56 -0.85 15.65
N ALA A 108 -10.52 -2.01 16.31
CA ALA A 108 -9.60 -3.11 15.95
C ALA A 108 -9.76 -3.57 14.49
N ALA A 109 -10.98 -3.51 13.94
CA ALA A 109 -11.25 -3.90 12.57
C ALA A 109 -10.70 -2.86 11.58
N LYS A 110 -10.85 -1.56 11.86
CA LYS A 110 -10.26 -0.50 11.04
C LYS A 110 -8.74 -0.46 11.13
N VAL A 111 -8.17 -0.66 12.32
CA VAL A 111 -6.71 -0.77 12.49
C VAL A 111 -6.19 -1.93 11.67
N SER A 112 -6.77 -3.14 11.82
CA SER A 112 -6.34 -4.30 11.04
C SER A 112 -6.51 -4.09 9.52
N ALA A 113 -7.62 -3.50 9.07
CA ALA A 113 -7.83 -3.20 7.65
C ALA A 113 -6.85 -2.17 7.09
N ALA A 114 -6.59 -1.08 7.83
CA ALA A 114 -5.61 -0.06 7.45
C ALA A 114 -4.20 -0.67 7.43
N LEU A 115 -3.83 -1.43 8.45
CA LEU A 115 -2.54 -2.11 8.51
C LEU A 115 -2.38 -3.09 7.35
N ARG A 116 -3.37 -3.94 7.06
CA ARG A 116 -3.30 -4.86 5.91
C ARG A 116 -3.22 -4.12 4.58
N LEU A 117 -3.90 -2.99 4.41
CA LEU A 117 -3.81 -2.19 3.18
C LEU A 117 -2.39 -1.65 2.95
N PHE A 118 -1.70 -1.25 4.02
CA PHE A 118 -0.35 -0.68 3.92
C PHE A 118 0.76 -1.75 3.99
N ASP A 119 0.56 -2.83 4.73
CA ASP A 119 1.45 -3.99 4.84
C ASP A 119 1.39 -4.87 3.58
N ALA A 120 0.20 -5.05 2.97
CA ALA A 120 0.08 -5.64 1.65
C ALA A 120 0.71 -4.77 0.55
N GLY A 121 1.08 -3.51 0.83
CA GLY A 121 1.92 -2.69 -0.03
C GLY A 121 3.42 -2.96 0.13
N ALA A 122 3.84 -3.55 1.25
CA ALA A 122 5.22 -3.92 1.55
C ALA A 122 5.58 -5.34 1.05
N GLU A 123 4.61 -6.27 1.03
CA GLU A 123 4.83 -7.66 0.58
C GLU A 123 4.83 -7.87 -0.95
N VAL A 124 4.61 -6.84 -1.78
CA VAL A 124 4.58 -7.00 -3.27
C VAL A 124 5.94 -6.78 -3.95
N ALA A 125 7.05 -7.02 -3.24
CA ALA A 125 8.40 -6.83 -3.76
C ALA A 125 9.18 -8.15 -4.01
N ASP A 126 8.47 -9.24 -4.27
CA ASP A 126 9.04 -10.46 -4.86
C ASP A 126 8.16 -10.92 -6.03
N GLU A 127 8.44 -10.39 -7.22
CA GLU A 127 8.43 -11.13 -8.50
C GLU A 127 9.30 -10.42 -9.56
#